data_AF-A0A4V1TD18-F1
#
_entry.id   AF-A0A4V1TD18-F1
#
_cell.length_a   1.000
_cell.length_b   1.000
_cell.length_c   1.000
_cell.angle_alpha   90.00
_cell.angle_beta   90.00
_cell.angle_gamma   90.00
#
_symmetry.space_group_name_H-M   'P 1'
#
loop_
_entity.id
_entity.type
_entity.pdbx_description
1 polymer ?
#
loop_
_entity_poly.entity_id
_entity_poly.type
_entity_poly.pdbx_seq_one_letter_code
_entity_poly.pdbx_strand_id
1 'polypeptide(L)'
;GRTALRVIEFDIASKSWTGRSWLYPLSEKGVAIGDFNMLDATTALVIERDNGAGSKDKACADPKQPKPDCFDAPAELKRVYKIEMTDANVGAAVRKIGYIDLLNIKDPDSKKMAGSKDGIYDMPFVTIENVDQIDATHLIIGNDNNLPFSAGRAVNKADDNEFSLIEAAEFLNAK
;
A
#
# COMPACT_ATOMS: atom_id res chain seq x y z
N GLY A 1 -10.62 -15.85 12.89
CA GLY A 1 -10.47 -15.29 11.53
C GLY A 1 -9.78 -13.94 11.61
N ARG A 2 -9.22 -13.43 10.51
CA ARG A 2 -8.69 -12.05 10.45
C ARG A 2 -9.83 -11.05 10.21
N THR A 3 -9.64 -9.79 10.61
CA THR A 3 -10.50 -8.68 10.19
C THR A 3 -10.49 -8.58 8.66
N ALA A 4 -11.65 -8.35 8.06
CA ALA A 4 -11.79 -8.22 6.62
C ALA A 4 -12.64 -7.00 6.27
N LEU A 5 -12.26 -6.34 5.18
CA LEU A 5 -13.05 -5.29 4.53
C LEU A 5 -13.98 -5.94 3.50
N ARG A 6 -15.12 -5.32 3.22
CA ARG A 6 -16.04 -5.81 2.17
C ARG A 6 -15.78 -5.06 0.87
N VAL A 7 -15.50 -5.80 -0.19
CA VAL A 7 -15.49 -5.27 -1.56
C VAL A 7 -16.90 -5.44 -2.11
N ILE A 8 -17.52 -4.37 -2.62
CA ILE A 8 -18.89 -4.37 -3.13
C ILE A 8 -18.85 -3.96 -4.59
N GLU A 9 -19.50 -4.73 -5.45
CA GLU A 9 -19.52 -4.47 -6.88
C GLU A 9 -20.61 -3.46 -7.26
N PHE A 10 -20.20 -2.45 -8.04
CA PHE A 10 -21.08 -1.45 -8.63
C PHE A 10 -21.05 -1.58 -10.15
N ASP A 11 -22.22 -1.73 -10.77
CA ASP A 11 -22.34 -1.72 -12.23
C ASP A 11 -22.55 -0.29 -12.74
N ILE A 12 -21.61 0.18 -13.56
CA ILE A 12 -21.62 1.55 -14.10
C ILE A 12 -22.74 1.74 -15.14
N ALA A 13 -23.06 0.69 -15.91
CA ALA A 13 -24.06 0.79 -16.97
C ALA A 13 -25.48 0.99 -16.42
N SER A 14 -25.87 0.15 -15.45
CA SER A 14 -27.16 0.28 -14.75
C SER A 14 -27.14 1.29 -13.60
N LYS A 15 -25.95 1.74 -13.18
CA LYS A 15 -25.74 2.63 -12.01
C LYS A 15 -26.31 2.03 -10.72
N SER A 16 -26.10 0.74 -10.52
CA SER A 16 -26.66 0.01 -9.38
C SER A 16 -25.65 -0.94 -8.75
N TRP A 17 -25.83 -1.20 -7.45
CA TRP A 17 -25.11 -2.25 -6.75
C TRP A 17 -25.61 -3.61 -7.23
N THR A 18 -24.71 -4.49 -7.64
CA THR A 18 -25.11 -5.79 -8.22
C THR A 18 -25.55 -6.81 -7.16
N GLY A 19 -25.27 -6.51 -5.88
CA GLY A 19 -25.43 -7.43 -4.75
C GLY A 19 -24.26 -8.41 -4.58
N ARG A 20 -23.33 -8.45 -5.54
CA ARG A 20 -22.09 -9.23 -5.40
C ARG A 20 -21.12 -8.52 -4.45
N SER A 21 -20.44 -9.32 -3.63
CA SER A 21 -19.40 -8.83 -2.74
C SER A 21 -18.35 -9.89 -2.46
N TRP A 22 -17.18 -9.45 -2.01
CA TRP A 22 -16.10 -10.28 -1.53
C TRP A 22 -15.58 -9.76 -0.20
N LEU A 23 -14.78 -10.58 0.48
CA LEU A 23 -14.04 -10.19 1.67
C LEU A 23 -12.57 -9.97 1.31
N TYR A 24 -12.03 -8.81 1.65
CA TYR A 24 -10.60 -8.52 1.63
C TYR A 24 -10.04 -8.73 3.05
N PRO A 25 -9.46 -9.91 3.37
CA PRO A 25 -8.85 -10.12 4.68
C PRO A 25 -7.57 -9.28 4.78
N LEU A 26 -7.53 -8.38 5.77
CA LEU A 26 -6.33 -7.62 6.08
C LEU A 26 -5.21 -8.59 6.49
N SER A 27 -3.98 -8.28 6.11
CA SER A 27 -2.83 -9.02 6.63
C SER A 27 -2.60 -8.67 8.10
N GLU A 28 -1.75 -9.45 8.77
CA GLU A 28 -1.34 -9.11 10.13
C GLU A 28 -0.73 -7.69 10.15
N LYS A 29 -1.18 -6.85 11.08
CA LYS A 29 -0.86 -5.40 11.19
C LYS A 29 -1.50 -4.50 10.13
N GLY A 30 -2.13 -5.05 9.10
CA GLY A 30 -2.96 -4.27 8.17
C GLY A 30 -4.16 -3.68 8.89
N VAL A 31 -4.39 -2.38 8.71
CA VAL A 31 -5.50 -1.65 9.35
C VAL A 31 -6.40 -0.99 8.31
N ALA A 32 -5.83 -0.54 7.19
CA ALA A 32 -6.56 0.19 6.16
C ALA A 32 -6.05 -0.16 4.76
N ILE A 33 -6.87 0.18 3.76
CA ILE A 33 -6.45 0.25 2.37
C ILE A 33 -6.24 1.71 1.97
N GLY A 34 -5.23 1.97 1.13
CA GLY A 34 -4.92 3.30 0.61
C GLY A 34 -5.54 3.55 -0.76
N ASP A 35 -5.65 2.51 -1.59
CA ASP A 35 -6.21 2.59 -2.94
C ASP A 35 -6.65 1.20 -3.42
N PHE A 36 -7.52 1.18 -4.42
CA PHE A 36 -8.03 -0.03 -5.08
C PHE A 36 -8.24 0.24 -6.58
N ASN A 37 -7.37 -0.32 -7.43
CA ASN A 37 -7.48 -0.18 -8.89
C ASN A 37 -7.58 -1.53 -9.60
N MET A 38 -8.55 -1.66 -10.49
CA MET A 38 -8.73 -2.87 -11.31
C MET A 38 -7.66 -2.93 -12.39
N LEU A 39 -6.99 -4.07 -12.54
CA LEU A 39 -6.09 -4.36 -13.67
C LEU A 39 -6.86 -4.93 -14.86
N ASP A 40 -7.84 -5.79 -14.56
CA ASP A 40 -8.71 -6.44 -15.55
C ASP A 40 -10.06 -6.78 -14.91
N ALA A 41 -10.87 -7.61 -15.54
CA ALA A 41 -12.20 -8.00 -15.05
C ALA A 41 -12.19 -8.75 -13.71
N THR A 42 -11.05 -9.34 -13.32
CA THR A 42 -10.93 -10.26 -12.19
C THR A 42 -9.76 -9.95 -11.27
N THR A 43 -8.78 -9.15 -11.68
CA THR A 43 -7.62 -8.82 -10.85
C THR A 43 -7.51 -7.33 -10.55
N ALA A 44 -6.98 -7.00 -9.37
CA ALA A 44 -6.85 -5.63 -8.89
C ALA A 44 -5.57 -5.44 -8.07
N LEU A 45 -5.11 -4.19 -8.02
CA LEU A 45 -4.09 -3.69 -7.11
C LEU A 45 -4.75 -3.08 -5.89
N VAL A 46 -4.23 -3.38 -4.71
CA VAL A 46 -4.72 -2.81 -3.45
C VAL A 46 -3.53 -2.36 -2.60
N ILE A 47 -3.46 -1.08 -2.28
CA ILE A 47 -2.55 -0.62 -1.23
C ILE A 47 -3.15 -1.03 0.11
N GLU A 48 -2.41 -1.79 0.91
CA GLU A 48 -2.74 -2.07 2.31
C GLU A 48 -1.63 -1.56 3.21
N ARG A 49 -2.02 -0.96 4.33
CA ARG A 49 -1.10 -0.32 5.26
C ARG A 49 -1.53 -0.46 6.71
N ASP A 50 -0.56 -0.32 7.60
CA ASP A 50 -0.81 0.11 8.97
C ASP A 50 -0.99 1.64 9.07
N ASN A 51 -1.14 2.14 10.29
CA ASN A 51 -1.18 3.57 10.61
C ASN A 51 0.18 4.14 11.03
N GLY A 52 1.25 3.34 11.00
CA GLY A 52 2.58 3.77 11.40
C GLY A 52 3.27 4.62 10.34
N ALA A 53 4.26 5.39 10.77
CA ALA A 53 5.08 6.26 9.94
C ALA A 53 6.56 6.12 10.31
N GLY A 54 7.45 6.36 9.35
CA GLY A 54 8.88 6.37 9.58
C GLY A 54 9.50 5.00 9.87
N SER A 55 10.79 5.04 10.13
CA SER A 55 11.64 3.84 10.25
C SER A 55 11.89 3.44 11.70
N LYS A 56 12.10 2.14 11.94
CA LYS A 56 12.26 1.57 13.28
C LYS A 56 13.51 2.08 14.03
N ASP A 57 14.55 2.49 13.33
CA ASP A 57 15.76 3.09 13.90
C ASP A 57 15.50 4.47 14.53
N LYS A 58 14.40 5.12 14.18
CA LYS A 58 13.95 6.41 14.74
C LYS A 58 12.74 6.25 15.66
N ALA A 59 12.46 5.04 16.13
CA ALA A 59 11.36 4.78 17.05
C ALA A 59 11.60 5.45 18.41
N CYS A 60 10.52 5.86 19.07
CA CYS A 60 10.58 6.30 20.45
C CYS A 60 11.02 5.15 21.36
N ALA A 61 11.93 5.43 22.31
CA ALA A 61 12.42 4.42 23.25
C ALA A 61 11.30 3.82 24.12
N ASP A 62 10.31 4.65 24.47
CA ASP A 62 9.05 4.22 25.09
C ASP A 62 7.87 4.72 24.24
N PRO A 63 7.16 3.83 23.52
CA PRO A 63 5.99 4.21 22.73
C PRO A 63 4.84 4.82 23.55
N LYS A 64 4.81 4.60 24.87
CA LYS A 64 3.81 5.21 25.77
C LYS A 64 4.18 6.63 26.20
N GLN A 65 5.40 7.06 25.93
CA GLN A 65 5.92 8.40 26.21
C GLN A 65 6.60 8.95 24.95
N PRO A 66 5.82 9.19 23.88
CA PRO A 66 6.38 9.65 22.62
C PRO A 66 7.00 11.03 22.78
N LYS A 67 8.14 11.23 22.12
CA LYS A 67 8.84 12.52 22.09
C LYS A 67 8.75 13.13 20.70
N PRO A 68 8.86 14.47 20.56
CA PRO A 68 8.81 15.14 19.27
C PRO A 68 9.96 14.78 18.30
N ASP A 69 10.98 14.05 18.74
CA ASP A 69 12.17 13.70 17.96
C ASP A 69 12.22 12.21 17.57
N CYS A 70 11.13 11.46 17.75
CA CYS A 70 11.00 10.06 17.37
C CYS A 70 9.61 9.70 16.82
N PHE A 71 9.51 8.54 16.16
CA PHE A 71 8.24 7.95 15.75
C PHE A 71 7.67 7.09 16.87
N ASP A 72 6.44 7.41 17.30
CA ASP A 72 5.71 6.64 18.32
C ASP A 72 5.30 5.26 17.81
N ALA A 73 4.88 5.18 16.55
CA ALA A 73 4.54 3.96 15.84
C ALA A 73 5.25 3.91 14.48
N PRO A 74 6.45 3.29 14.41
CA PRO A 74 7.13 3.06 13.14
C PRO A 74 6.29 2.27 12.15
N ALA A 75 6.47 2.51 10.85
CA ALA A 75 5.82 1.72 9.81
C ALA A 75 6.30 0.25 9.84
N GLU A 76 5.36 -0.68 9.76
CA GLU A 76 5.57 -2.13 9.81
C GLU A 76 4.97 -2.88 8.62
N LEU A 77 3.90 -2.34 8.02
CA LEU A 77 3.26 -2.90 6.84
C LEU A 77 2.83 -1.77 5.90
N LYS A 78 3.46 -1.73 4.71
CA LYS A 78 3.06 -0.91 3.55
C LYS A 78 3.24 -1.77 2.31
N ARG A 79 2.14 -2.17 1.66
CA ARG A 79 2.20 -3.13 0.55
C ARG A 79 1.23 -2.78 -0.54
N VAL A 80 1.65 -3.01 -1.79
CA VAL A 80 0.73 -3.17 -2.92
C VAL A 80 0.48 -4.66 -3.08
N TYR A 81 -0.76 -5.10 -2.88
CA TYR A 81 -1.19 -6.46 -3.15
C TYR A 81 -1.79 -6.56 -4.55
N LYS A 82 -1.48 -7.65 -5.25
CA LYS A 82 -2.28 -8.11 -6.40
C LYS A 82 -3.29 -9.13 -5.89
N ILE A 83 -4.56 -8.88 -6.15
CA ILE A 83 -5.65 -9.78 -5.74
C ILE A 83 -6.45 -10.27 -6.93
N GLU A 84 -7.16 -11.36 -6.72
CA GLU A 84 -8.11 -11.94 -7.67
C GLU A 84 -9.50 -12.12 -7.03
N MET A 85 -10.52 -11.73 -7.81
CA MET A 85 -11.94 -11.78 -7.51
C MET A 85 -12.64 -12.34 -8.75
N THR A 86 -13.29 -13.49 -8.61
CA THR A 86 -13.97 -14.19 -9.71
C THR A 86 -15.39 -14.54 -9.30
N ASP A 87 -16.19 -14.98 -10.27
CA ASP A 87 -17.52 -15.54 -10.00
C ASP A 87 -17.46 -16.73 -9.03
N ALA A 88 -16.38 -17.51 -9.08
CA ALA A 88 -16.19 -18.70 -8.25
C ALA A 88 -15.98 -18.39 -6.76
N ASN A 89 -15.58 -17.16 -6.40
CA ASN A 89 -15.35 -16.76 -5.00
C ASN A 89 -16.25 -15.60 -4.54
N VAL A 90 -17.35 -15.32 -5.25
CA VAL A 90 -18.38 -14.38 -4.78
C VAL A 90 -18.87 -14.79 -3.39
N GLY A 91 -18.94 -13.82 -2.48
CA GLY A 91 -19.32 -14.01 -1.08
C GLY A 91 -18.18 -14.53 -0.18
N ALA A 92 -17.06 -14.95 -0.76
CA ALA A 92 -15.89 -15.46 -0.05
C ALA A 92 -14.73 -14.45 -0.04
N ALA A 93 -13.59 -14.86 0.53
CA ALA A 93 -12.39 -14.05 0.53
C ALA A 93 -11.77 -13.96 -0.87
N VAL A 94 -11.26 -12.77 -1.22
CA VAL A 94 -10.42 -12.58 -2.41
C VAL A 94 -9.14 -13.42 -2.27
N ARG A 95 -8.56 -13.82 -3.40
CA ARG A 95 -7.26 -14.50 -3.40
C ARG A 95 -6.16 -13.44 -3.50
N LYS A 96 -5.27 -13.37 -2.51
CA LYS A 96 -4.04 -12.56 -2.61
C LYS A 96 -3.00 -13.34 -3.41
N ILE A 97 -2.67 -12.87 -4.61
CA ILE A 97 -1.69 -13.50 -5.51
C ILE A 97 -0.26 -13.24 -5.01
N GLY A 98 0.03 -12.00 -4.65
CA GLY A 98 1.35 -11.58 -4.18
C GLY A 98 1.33 -10.13 -3.69
N TYR A 99 2.49 -9.62 -3.30
CA TYR A 99 2.66 -8.22 -2.92
C TYR A 99 4.04 -7.66 -3.21
N ILE A 100 4.12 -6.35 -3.36
CA ILE A 100 5.35 -5.54 -3.27
C ILE A 100 5.42 -4.94 -1.87
N ASP A 101 6.55 -5.10 -1.19
CA ASP A 101 6.81 -4.48 0.13
C ASP A 101 7.39 -3.08 -0.06
N LEU A 102 6.55 -2.06 0.17
CA LEU A 102 6.93 -0.66 -0.02
C LEU A 102 7.91 -0.16 1.04
N LEU A 103 8.19 -0.93 2.10
CA LEU A 103 9.22 -0.61 3.08
C LEU A 103 10.62 -1.14 2.68
N ASN A 104 10.72 -1.91 1.59
CA ASN A 104 11.92 -2.65 1.22
C ASN A 104 12.03 -2.93 -0.29
N ILE A 105 11.78 -1.93 -1.13
CA ILE A 105 11.98 -2.06 -2.59
C ILE A 105 13.48 -2.00 -2.87
N LYS A 106 14.02 -3.00 -3.57
CA LYS A 106 15.45 -3.01 -3.92
C LYS A 106 15.72 -2.03 -5.05
N ASP A 107 16.83 -1.29 -4.93
CA ASP A 107 17.31 -0.36 -5.95
C ASP A 107 18.71 -0.76 -6.44
N PRO A 108 18.82 -1.88 -7.18
CA PRO A 108 20.11 -2.43 -7.60
C PRO A 108 20.87 -1.51 -8.56
N ASP A 109 20.14 -0.69 -9.32
CA ASP A 109 20.69 0.22 -10.32
C ASP A 109 20.93 1.63 -9.77
N SER A 110 20.71 1.86 -8.46
CA SER A 110 20.87 3.18 -7.81
C SER A 110 20.06 4.30 -8.48
N LYS A 111 18.81 4.01 -8.86
CA LYS A 111 17.91 4.91 -9.57
C LYS A 111 17.10 5.81 -8.65
N LYS A 112 16.93 5.45 -7.37
CA LYS A 112 16.06 6.20 -6.47
C LYS A 112 16.60 7.62 -6.24
N MET A 113 15.69 8.59 -6.19
CA MET A 113 16.03 9.99 -5.85
C MET A 113 15.73 10.33 -4.39
N ALA A 114 14.98 9.45 -3.71
CA ALA A 114 14.59 9.56 -2.31
C ALA A 114 14.65 8.18 -1.63
N GLY A 115 14.38 8.14 -0.32
CA GLY A 115 14.48 6.92 0.50
C GLY A 115 15.34 7.15 1.75
N SER A 116 15.18 6.30 2.76
CA SER A 116 15.86 6.44 4.05
C SER A 116 17.03 5.48 4.28
N LYS A 117 17.26 4.53 3.35
CA LYS A 117 18.22 3.43 3.49
C LYS A 117 19.05 3.26 2.23
N ASP A 118 20.33 2.92 2.32
CA ASP A 118 21.16 2.65 1.13
C ASP A 118 20.66 1.43 0.35
N GLY A 119 20.69 1.51 -1.00
CA GLY A 119 20.25 0.43 -1.91
C GLY A 119 18.77 0.00 -1.81
N ILE A 120 17.98 0.65 -0.96
CA ILE A 120 16.56 0.38 -0.76
C ILE A 120 15.76 1.67 -0.99
N TYR A 121 14.72 1.58 -1.80
CA TYR A 121 13.67 2.57 -1.86
C TYR A 121 12.57 2.20 -0.87
N ASP A 122 12.19 3.12 0.02
CA ASP A 122 11.14 2.90 1.00
C ASP A 122 10.16 4.07 1.09
N MET A 123 8.91 3.70 1.35
CA MET A 123 7.75 4.59 1.51
C MET A 123 7.15 4.37 2.91
N PRO A 124 7.81 4.79 4.00
CA PRO A 124 7.31 4.58 5.35
C PRO A 124 6.23 5.61 5.73
N PHE A 125 5.24 5.80 4.86
CA PHE A 125 4.22 6.84 5.00
C PHE A 125 2.88 6.28 5.43
N VAL A 126 2.10 7.13 6.09
CA VAL A 126 0.69 6.81 6.37
C VAL A 126 -0.16 6.96 5.12
N THR A 127 0.20 7.84 4.19
CA THR A 127 -0.70 8.34 3.14
C THR A 127 -0.20 8.00 1.73
N ILE A 128 0.20 6.74 1.55
CA ILE A 128 0.33 6.13 0.22
C ILE A 128 -1.09 5.89 -0.29
N GLU A 129 -1.53 6.69 -1.25
CA GLU A 129 -2.96 6.81 -1.60
C GLU A 129 -3.26 6.51 -3.07
N ASN A 130 -2.23 6.26 -3.89
CA ASN A 130 -2.44 5.94 -5.29
C ASN A 130 -1.56 4.80 -5.77
N VAL A 131 -2.14 3.87 -6.53
CA VAL A 131 -1.40 2.88 -7.32
C VAL A 131 -2.10 2.61 -8.64
N ASP A 132 -1.36 2.62 -9.74
CA ASP A 132 -1.89 2.21 -11.04
C ASP A 132 -0.82 1.53 -11.90
N GLN A 133 -1.26 0.73 -12.87
CA GLN A 133 -0.39 0.16 -13.89
C GLN A 133 -0.27 1.14 -15.06
N ILE A 134 0.95 1.57 -15.40
CA ILE A 134 1.15 2.51 -16.50
C ILE A 134 1.64 1.85 -17.79
N ASP A 135 2.23 0.67 -17.69
CA ASP A 135 2.58 -0.18 -18.83
C ASP A 135 2.68 -1.67 -18.40
N ALA A 136 3.09 -2.55 -19.32
CA ALA A 136 3.16 -3.99 -19.09
C ALA A 136 4.09 -4.41 -17.93
N THR A 137 5.00 -3.53 -17.52
CA THR A 137 6.07 -3.82 -16.57
C THR A 137 6.13 -2.86 -15.39
N HIS A 138 5.44 -1.71 -15.41
CA HIS A 138 5.57 -0.69 -14.38
C HIS A 138 4.28 -0.34 -13.66
N LEU A 139 4.43 -0.04 -12.37
CA LEU A 139 3.44 0.62 -11.53
C LEU A 139 3.86 2.05 -11.23
N ILE A 140 2.89 2.96 -11.20
CA ILE A 140 3.04 4.26 -10.54
C ILE A 140 2.45 4.18 -9.14
N ILE A 141 3.15 4.71 -8.14
CA ILE A 141 2.68 4.79 -6.75
C ILE A 141 2.78 6.23 -6.27
N GLY A 142 1.69 6.76 -5.73
CA GLY A 142 1.60 8.13 -5.21
C GLY A 142 1.57 8.19 -3.68
N ASN A 143 2.32 9.14 -3.13
CA ASN A 143 2.20 9.60 -1.74
C ASN A 143 1.57 11.00 -1.73
N ASP A 144 0.41 11.13 -1.10
CA ASP A 144 -0.16 12.43 -0.73
C ASP A 144 0.30 12.73 0.70
N ASN A 145 1.12 13.74 0.91
CA ASN A 145 1.67 14.03 2.23
C ASN A 145 0.64 14.60 3.23
N ASN A 146 -0.62 14.80 2.83
CA ASN A 146 -1.74 15.24 3.67
C ASN A 146 -1.33 16.35 4.67
N LEU A 147 -0.71 17.40 4.13
CA LEU A 147 -0.12 18.48 4.93
C LEU A 147 -1.16 19.12 5.86
N PRO A 148 -0.85 19.38 7.16
CA PRO A 148 0.43 19.18 7.84
C PRO A 148 0.53 17.88 8.67
N PHE A 149 -0.33 16.90 8.45
CA PHE A 149 -0.57 15.82 9.43
C PHE A 149 0.28 14.56 9.24
N SER A 150 0.91 14.39 8.07
CA SER A 150 1.79 13.24 7.83
C SER A 150 3.27 13.61 7.98
N ALA A 151 4.01 12.71 8.64
CA ALA A 151 5.45 12.61 8.53
C ALA A 151 5.79 11.35 7.74
N GLY A 152 7.01 11.28 7.21
CA GLY A 152 7.51 10.11 6.51
C GLY A 152 8.91 9.73 6.95
N ARG A 153 9.92 10.02 6.14
CA ARG A 153 11.31 9.58 6.38
C ARG A 153 12.02 10.37 7.50
N ALA A 154 11.49 11.54 7.87
CA ALA A 154 12.03 12.40 8.92
C ALA A 154 10.94 12.83 9.92
N VAL A 155 11.25 12.78 11.22
CA VAL A 155 10.26 12.98 12.30
C VAL A 155 9.65 14.39 12.28
N ASN A 156 10.46 15.41 12.00
CA ASN A 156 10.06 16.83 12.10
C ASN A 156 9.94 17.51 10.73
N LYS A 157 9.70 16.72 9.68
CA LYS A 157 9.49 17.22 8.32
C LYS A 157 8.34 16.44 7.71
N ALA A 158 7.36 17.17 7.16
CA ALA A 158 6.40 16.56 6.26
C ALA A 158 7.15 15.88 5.10
N ASP A 159 6.67 14.72 4.67
CA ASP A 159 7.27 14.09 3.48
C ASP A 159 6.90 14.87 2.22
N ASP A 160 7.60 14.57 1.15
CA ASP A 160 7.33 15.18 -0.14
C ASP A 160 6.09 14.48 -0.76
N ASN A 161 5.30 15.24 -1.52
CA ASN A 161 4.37 14.60 -2.46
C ASN A 161 5.22 13.93 -3.54
N GLU A 162 5.08 12.62 -3.72
CA GLU A 162 5.93 11.87 -4.63
C GLU A 162 5.12 10.92 -5.51
N PHE A 163 5.55 10.81 -6.77
CA PHE A 163 5.15 9.77 -7.70
C PHE A 163 6.37 8.89 -7.97
N SER A 164 6.23 7.60 -7.71
CA SER A 164 7.30 6.61 -7.84
C SER A 164 6.97 5.65 -8.96
N LEU A 165 7.90 5.47 -9.89
CA LEU A 165 7.79 4.43 -10.92
C LEU A 165 8.53 3.17 -10.46
N ILE A 166 7.81 2.06 -10.34
CA ILE A 166 8.36 0.78 -9.89
C ILE A 166 8.26 -0.25 -11.01
N GLU A 167 9.40 -0.81 -11.42
CA GLU A 167 9.43 -1.98 -12.30
C GLU A 167 8.94 -3.21 -11.52
N ALA A 168 7.86 -3.81 -11.99
CA ALA A 168 7.07 -4.83 -11.30
C ALA A 168 6.57 -5.93 -12.25
N ALA A 169 7.30 -6.19 -13.35
CA ALA A 169 6.89 -7.14 -14.39
C ALA A 169 6.53 -8.53 -13.85
N GLU A 170 7.37 -9.10 -12.98
CA GLU A 170 7.12 -10.41 -12.37
C GLU A 170 5.84 -10.41 -11.53
N PHE A 171 5.67 -9.38 -10.69
CA PHE A 171 4.49 -9.20 -9.85
C PHE A 171 3.21 -9.03 -10.68
N LEU A 172 3.26 -8.24 -11.75
CA LEU A 172 2.14 -8.02 -12.66
C LEU A 172 1.76 -9.29 -13.43
N ASN A 173 2.72 -10.14 -13.79
CA ASN A 173 2.48 -11.39 -14.51
C ASN A 173 2.15 -12.59 -13.61
N ALA A 174 2.32 -12.45 -12.29
CA ALA A 174 2.00 -13.51 -11.34
C ALA A 174 0.52 -13.92 -11.41
N LYS A 175 0.27 -15.24 -11.30
CA LYS A 175 -1.05 -15.84 -11.29
C LYS A 175 -1.29 -16.55 -9.98
#